data_AF-A0A7M3DU93-F1
#
_entry.id   AF-A0A7M3DU93-F1
#
_cell.length_a   1.000
_cell.length_b   1.000
_cell.length_c   1.000
_cell.angle_alpha   90.00
_cell.angle_beta   90.00
_cell.angle_gamma   90.00
#
_symmetry.space_group_name_H-M   'P 1'
#
loop_
_entity.id
_entity.type
_entity.pdbx_description
1 polymer ?
#
loop_
_entity_poly.entity_id
_entity_poly.type
_entity_poly.pdbx_seq_one_letter_code
_entity_poly.pdbx_strand_id
1 'polypeptide(L)'
;MSAIDFSDPATIALLTEALMAAGVDGLEISRSDGQFRIVVAGKDGARISPLEATPHAPGLAPGSASVVVKAPMAGRFHVEHPASAAPQNLPRSVSEPDIVGFVGVGYILLPLRASRSGILTRLLAEPGAPVGFGDPLFEIELQS
;
A
#
# COMPACT_ATOMS: atom_id res chain seq x y z
N MET A 1 22.42 25.51 -4.34
CA MET A 1 22.33 24.16 -4.92
C MET A 1 21.06 24.12 -5.74
N SER A 2 21.13 23.74 -7.01
CA SER A 2 19.94 23.55 -7.84
C SER A 2 19.06 22.46 -7.24
N ALA A 3 17.74 22.59 -7.36
CA ALA A 3 16.82 21.53 -6.95
C ALA A 3 17.05 20.28 -7.82
N ILE A 4 16.99 19.09 -7.22
CA ILE A 4 17.07 17.83 -7.96
C ILE A 4 15.76 17.66 -8.75
N ASP A 5 15.90 17.47 -10.06
CA ASP A 5 14.79 17.19 -10.96
C ASP A 5 14.49 15.69 -10.99
N PHE A 6 13.38 15.27 -10.36
CA PHE A 6 12.98 13.86 -10.33
C PHE A 6 12.21 13.41 -11.58
N SER A 7 12.04 14.29 -12.57
CA SER A 7 11.47 13.94 -13.88
C SER A 7 12.56 13.62 -14.91
N ASP A 8 13.82 13.99 -14.63
CA ASP A 8 14.95 13.73 -15.52
C ASP A 8 15.30 12.23 -15.55
N PRO A 9 15.28 11.57 -16.73
CA PRO A 9 15.62 10.16 -16.85
C PRO A 9 17.00 9.78 -16.32
N ALA A 10 18.00 10.68 -16.44
CA ALA A 10 19.35 10.40 -15.95
C ALA A 10 19.40 10.39 -14.41
N THR A 11 18.72 11.35 -13.77
CA THR A 11 18.53 11.37 -12.32
C THR A 11 17.80 10.13 -11.83
N ILE A 12 16.77 9.68 -12.55
CA ILE A 12 16.00 8.48 -12.19
C ILE A 12 16.85 7.20 -12.31
N ALA A 13 17.64 7.07 -13.38
CA ALA A 13 18.57 5.96 -13.54
C ALA A 13 19.61 5.92 -12.42
N LEU A 14 20.21 7.07 -12.10
CA LEU A 14 21.17 7.21 -10.99
C LEU A 14 20.55 6.80 -9.65
N LEU A 15 19.34 7.29 -9.35
CA LEU A 15 18.64 6.94 -8.11
C LEU A 15 18.31 5.45 -8.07
N THR A 16 17.86 4.87 -9.17
CA THR A 16 17.57 3.44 -9.28
C THR A 16 18.80 2.60 -8.97
N GLU A 17 19.94 2.91 -9.58
CA GLU A 17 21.20 2.19 -9.34
C GLU A 17 21.67 2.34 -7.89
N ALA A 18 21.58 3.55 -7.32
CA ALA A 18 21.94 3.81 -5.94
C ALA A 18 21.05 3.03 -4.95
N LEU A 19 19.73 3.00 -5.21
CA LEU A 19 18.77 2.23 -4.41
C LEU A 19 19.03 0.73 -4.51
N MET A 20 19.34 0.22 -5.70
CA MET A 20 19.71 -1.18 -5.92
C MET A 20 20.99 -1.54 -5.18
N ALA A 21 22.03 -0.70 -5.24
CA ALA A 21 23.30 -0.91 -4.54
C ALA A 21 23.13 -0.88 -3.00
N ALA A 22 22.17 -0.10 -2.52
CA ALA A 22 21.83 0.00 -1.10
C ALA A 22 20.89 -1.11 -0.61
N GLY A 23 20.37 -1.97 -1.50
CA GLY A 23 19.39 -3.01 -1.14
C GLY A 23 18.01 -2.45 -0.79
N VAL A 24 17.63 -1.31 -1.37
CA VAL A 24 16.35 -0.63 -1.14
C VAL A 24 15.36 -1.00 -2.25
N ASP A 25 14.22 -1.58 -1.86
CA ASP A 25 13.20 -2.07 -2.80
C ASP A 25 12.35 -0.96 -3.45
N GLY A 26 12.38 0.27 -2.92
CA GLY A 26 11.67 1.40 -3.51
C GLY A 26 11.83 2.72 -2.75
N LEU A 27 11.47 3.82 -3.42
CA LEU A 27 11.55 5.19 -2.91
C LEU A 27 10.26 5.94 -3.28
N GLU A 28 9.68 6.66 -2.34
CA GLU A 28 8.51 7.51 -2.55
C GLU A 28 8.83 8.95 -2.12
N ILE A 29 8.47 9.92 -2.95
CA ILE A 29 8.75 11.34 -2.76
C ILE A 29 7.46 12.13 -2.96
N SER A 30 7.03 12.83 -1.92
CA SER A 30 5.86 13.70 -1.95
C SER A 30 6.26 15.17 -1.90
N ARG A 31 5.76 15.95 -2.85
CA ARG A 31 5.96 17.40 -2.96
C ARG A 31 4.61 18.10 -3.10
N SER A 32 4.58 19.41 -2.94
CA SER A 32 3.35 20.21 -3.13
C SER A 32 2.81 20.16 -4.56
N ASP A 33 3.65 19.81 -5.54
CA ASP A 33 3.34 19.74 -6.97
C ASP A 33 3.15 18.31 -7.51
N GLY A 34 3.32 17.27 -6.68
CA GLY A 34 3.09 15.89 -7.09
C GLY A 34 3.74 14.83 -6.21
N GLN A 35 3.45 13.58 -6.52
CA GLN A 35 4.00 12.39 -5.85
C GLN A 35 4.72 11.53 -6.89
N PHE A 36 5.90 11.03 -6.52
CA PHE A 36 6.75 10.23 -7.37
C PHE A 36 7.18 8.95 -6.63
N ARG A 37 7.15 7.81 -7.31
CA ARG A 37 7.49 6.50 -6.75
C ARG A 37 8.45 5.75 -7.68
N ILE A 38 9.57 5.29 -7.15
CA ILE A 38 10.49 4.34 -7.79
C ILE A 38 10.30 2.98 -7.11
N VAL A 39 10.03 1.93 -7.89
CA VAL A 39 10.03 0.54 -7.41
C VAL A 39 11.18 -0.20 -8.08
N VAL A 40 12.08 -0.76 -7.28
CA VAL A 40 13.26 -1.50 -7.74
C VAL A 40 12.89 -2.98 -7.75
N ALA A 41 12.29 -3.44 -8.86
CA ALA A 41 11.99 -4.86 -9.04
C ALA A 41 13.29 -5.63 -9.37
N GLY A 42 13.54 -6.74 -8.68
CA GLY A 42 14.73 -7.57 -8.87
C GLY A 42 14.95 -7.98 -10.33
N LYS A 43 16.20 -7.89 -10.76
CA LYS A 43 16.84 -8.30 -12.04
C LYS A 43 16.24 -7.81 -13.38
N ASP A 44 15.00 -7.32 -13.43
CA ASP A 44 14.33 -6.93 -14.69
C ASP A 44 13.92 -5.44 -14.77
N GLY A 45 14.73 -4.56 -14.15
CA GLY A 45 14.68 -3.11 -14.37
C GLY A 45 13.60 -2.36 -13.60
N ALA A 46 13.95 -1.14 -13.17
CA ALA A 46 13.02 -0.25 -12.47
C ALA A 46 11.86 0.15 -13.37
N ARG A 47 10.65 0.07 -12.83
CA ARG A 47 9.44 0.55 -13.48
C ARG A 47 9.01 1.86 -12.82
N ILE A 48 8.88 2.89 -13.65
CA ILE A 48 8.30 4.18 -13.27
C ILE A 48 6.83 4.09 -13.66
N SER A 49 5.93 4.12 -12.69
CA SER A 49 4.50 4.28 -12.95
C SER A 49 4.09 5.68 -12.51
N PRO A 50 3.68 6.57 -13.43
CA PRO A 50 2.86 7.72 -13.04
C PRO A 50 1.63 7.17 -12.31
N LEU A 51 1.36 7.64 -11.09
CA LEU A 51 0.09 7.35 -10.46
C LEU A 51 -0.96 8.24 -11.12
N GLU A 52 -1.40 7.83 -12.29
CA GLU A 52 -2.68 8.27 -12.82
C GLU A 52 -3.75 7.61 -11.94
N ALA A 53 -4.68 8.42 -11.43
CA ALA A 53 -5.82 7.93 -10.68
C ALA A 53 -6.69 7.09 -11.61
N THR A 54 -6.43 5.79 -11.71
CA THR A 54 -7.18 4.92 -12.61
C THR A 54 -8.59 4.72 -12.06
N PRO A 55 -9.64 4.89 -12.89
CA PRO A 55 -11.02 4.84 -12.43
C PRO A 55 -11.46 3.45 -11.99
N HIS A 56 -12.38 3.46 -11.03
CA HIS A 56 -13.29 2.39 -10.62
C HIS A 56 -13.61 1.34 -11.72
N ALA A 57 -13.56 0.06 -11.36
CA ALA A 57 -14.28 -1.02 -12.06
C ALA A 57 -14.53 -2.21 -11.10
N PRO A 58 -15.46 -3.14 -11.40
CA PRO A 58 -16.86 -3.06 -10.99
C PRO A 58 -17.32 -4.26 -10.12
N GLY A 59 -18.45 -4.11 -9.42
CA GLY A 59 -19.11 -5.19 -8.70
C GLY A 59 -20.15 -4.69 -7.71
N LEU A 60 -21.29 -4.21 -8.21
CA LEU A 60 -22.47 -3.90 -7.41
C LEU A 60 -23.20 -5.22 -7.08
N ALA A 61 -23.30 -5.53 -5.79
CA ALA A 61 -24.47 -6.16 -5.21
C ALA A 61 -25.29 -5.07 -4.50
N PRO A 62 -26.63 -5.04 -4.60
CA PRO A 62 -27.42 -3.99 -3.97
C PRO A 62 -27.55 -4.27 -2.46
N GLY A 63 -27.00 -3.39 -1.61
CA GLY A 63 -27.28 -3.49 -0.17
C GLY A 63 -26.52 -2.56 0.78
N SER A 64 -25.23 -2.30 0.57
CA SER A 64 -24.39 -1.75 1.65
C SER A 64 -23.32 -0.79 1.13
N ALA A 65 -23.13 0.35 1.80
CA ALA A 65 -21.98 1.21 1.54
C ALA A 65 -20.68 0.49 1.93
N SER A 66 -19.63 0.64 1.14
CA SER A 66 -18.34 -0.05 1.38
C SER A 66 -17.21 0.97 1.56
N VAL A 67 -16.26 0.67 2.45
CA VAL A 67 -15.07 1.47 2.74
C VAL A 67 -13.82 0.66 2.49
N VAL A 68 -12.87 1.25 1.75
CA VAL A 68 -11.57 0.64 1.48
C VAL A 68 -10.54 1.11 2.51
N VAL A 69 -9.87 0.16 3.15
CA VAL A 69 -8.69 0.42 3.98
C VAL A 69 -7.47 0.44 3.07
N LYS A 70 -6.70 1.53 3.14
CA LYS A 70 -5.54 1.78 2.27
C LYS A 70 -4.23 1.72 3.04
N ALA A 71 -3.14 1.44 2.33
CA ALA A 71 -1.80 1.49 2.88
C ALA A 71 -1.41 2.93 3.28
N PRO A 72 -0.98 3.17 4.54
CA PRO A 72 -0.59 4.50 5.01
C PRO A 72 0.81 4.92 4.54
N MET A 73 1.61 3.97 4.05
CA MET A 73 2.90 4.18 3.41
C MET A 73 3.31 2.93 2.63
N ALA A 74 4.35 3.04 1.81
CA ALA A 74 4.93 1.90 1.13
C ALA A 74 5.58 0.91 2.11
N GLY A 75 5.42 -0.39 1.87
CA GLY A 75 5.95 -1.44 2.71
C GLY A 75 5.49 -2.83 2.29
N ARG A 76 5.59 -3.80 3.20
CA ARG A 76 5.05 -5.16 3.03
C ARG A 76 3.71 -5.30 3.70
N PHE A 77 2.71 -5.77 2.99
CA PHE A 77 1.39 -5.99 3.54
C PHE A 77 1.33 -7.26 4.38
N HIS A 78 0.76 -7.18 5.58
CA HIS A 78 0.54 -8.33 6.45
C HIS A 78 -0.90 -8.32 6.97
N VAL A 79 -1.61 -9.44 6.81
CA VAL A 79 -2.98 -9.58 7.35
C VAL A 79 -2.94 -9.74 8.87
N GLU A 80 -1.86 -10.34 9.39
CA GLU A 80 -1.63 -10.55 10.82
C GLU A 80 -0.33 -9.92 11.28
N HIS A 81 -0.18 -9.84 12.60
CA HIS A 81 1.11 -9.53 13.19
C HIS A 81 2.10 -10.66 12.81
N PRO A 82 3.31 -10.38 12.28
CA PRO A 82 4.26 -11.40 11.84
C PRO A 82 4.69 -12.42 12.91
N ALA A 83 4.53 -12.08 14.19
CA ALA A 83 4.78 -12.98 15.33
C ALA A 83 3.52 -13.76 15.80
N SER A 84 2.37 -13.56 15.16
CA SER A 84 1.13 -14.30 15.44
C SER A 84 1.13 -15.63 14.69
N ALA A 85 0.54 -16.66 15.29
CA ALA A 85 0.32 -17.96 14.67
C ALA A 85 -1.13 -18.17 14.20
N ALA A 86 -2.02 -17.19 14.40
CA ALA A 86 -3.46 -17.34 14.23
C ALA A 86 -3.97 -16.69 12.94
N PRO A 87 -4.41 -17.48 11.94
CA PRO A 87 -4.89 -16.97 10.67
C PRO A 87 -6.12 -16.05 10.85
N GLN A 88 -6.11 -14.87 10.22
CA GLN A 88 -7.28 -14.00 10.13
C GLN A 88 -8.22 -14.55 9.05
N ASN A 89 -9.30 -15.18 9.50
CA ASN A 89 -10.37 -15.62 8.62
C ASN A 89 -11.26 -14.43 8.21
N LEU A 90 -11.54 -14.32 6.92
CA LEU A 90 -12.56 -13.43 6.35
C LEU A 90 -13.78 -14.26 5.90
N PRO A 91 -15.00 -13.71 5.96
CA PRO A 91 -15.35 -12.38 6.48
C PRO A 91 -15.34 -12.33 8.02
N ARG A 92 -15.11 -11.13 8.60
CA ARG A 92 -15.21 -10.92 10.06
C ARG A 92 -15.73 -9.54 10.43
N SER A 93 -16.38 -9.43 11.60
CA SER A 93 -16.79 -8.13 12.14
C SER A 93 -15.58 -7.35 12.67
N VAL A 94 -15.61 -6.04 12.46
CA VAL A 94 -14.60 -5.06 12.91
C VAL A 94 -15.29 -3.81 13.43
N SER A 95 -14.73 -3.18 14.45
CA SER A 95 -15.15 -1.88 14.98
C SER A 95 -14.10 -0.82 14.71
N GLU A 96 -14.47 0.46 14.67
CA GLU A 96 -13.47 1.52 14.76
C GLU A 96 -12.94 1.62 16.21
N PRO A 97 -11.60 1.67 16.46
CA PRO A 97 -10.48 1.68 15.52
C PRO A 97 -9.68 0.36 15.50
N ASP A 98 -10.35 -0.79 15.39
CA ASP A 98 -9.75 -2.13 15.42
C ASP A 98 -8.63 -2.27 14.38
N ILE A 99 -7.61 -3.04 14.76
CA ILE A 99 -6.51 -3.38 13.85
C ILE A 99 -6.98 -4.48 12.90
N VAL A 100 -6.93 -4.18 11.60
CA VAL A 100 -7.34 -5.09 10.54
C VAL A 100 -6.16 -5.77 9.84
N GLY A 101 -4.97 -5.19 9.94
CA GLY A 101 -3.74 -5.72 9.40
C GLY A 101 -2.57 -4.78 9.66
N PHE A 102 -1.48 -4.94 8.93
CA PHE A 102 -0.26 -4.17 9.11
C PHE A 102 0.46 -3.89 7.80
N VAL A 103 1.27 -2.83 7.81
CA VAL A 103 2.31 -2.58 6.80
C VAL A 103 3.67 -2.57 7.49
N GLY A 104 4.55 -3.46 7.07
CA GLY A 104 5.93 -3.54 7.54
C GLY A 104 6.87 -2.66 6.72
N VAL A 105 7.68 -1.84 7.38
CA VAL A 105 8.66 -0.93 6.77
C VAL A 105 9.99 -1.07 7.51
N GLY A 106 10.90 -1.86 6.94
CA GLY A 106 12.12 -2.27 7.64
C GLY A 106 11.79 -3.00 8.95
N TYR A 107 12.16 -2.41 10.08
CA TYR A 107 11.89 -2.94 11.42
C TYR A 107 10.63 -2.35 12.07
N ILE A 108 9.91 -1.46 11.38
CA ILE A 108 8.69 -0.83 11.89
C ILE A 108 7.48 -1.60 11.36
N LEU A 109 6.52 -1.89 12.24
CA LEU A 109 5.24 -2.48 11.87
C LEU A 109 4.12 -1.48 12.17
N LEU A 110 3.44 -1.03 11.12
CA LEU A 110 2.39 -0.02 11.23
C LEU A 110 1.01 -0.68 11.21
N PRO A 111 0.17 -0.45 12.24
CA PRO A 111 -1.17 -1.00 12.28
C PRO A 111 -2.10 -0.30 11.29
N LEU A 112 -2.82 -1.09 10.50
CA LEU A 112 -3.95 -0.65 9.69
C LEU A 112 -5.19 -0.69 10.56
N ARG A 113 -5.92 0.41 10.65
CA ARG A 113 -7.12 0.52 11.47
C ARG A 113 -8.37 0.60 10.61
N ALA A 114 -9.43 -0.05 11.06
CA ALA A 114 -10.76 0.17 10.52
C ALA A 114 -11.15 1.63 10.80
N SER A 115 -11.48 2.38 9.75
CA SER A 115 -11.97 3.76 9.86
C SER A 115 -13.47 3.85 10.15
N ARG A 116 -14.17 2.71 10.06
CA ARG A 116 -15.59 2.54 10.38
C ARG A 116 -15.85 1.11 10.81
N SER A 117 -16.85 0.92 11.67
CA SER A 117 -17.35 -0.41 12.04
C SER A 117 -18.10 -1.07 10.87
N GLY A 118 -17.97 -2.39 10.73
CA GLY A 118 -18.61 -3.15 9.67
C GLY A 118 -18.08 -4.58 9.56
N ILE A 119 -18.24 -5.19 8.38
CA ILE A 119 -17.72 -6.53 8.08
C ILE A 119 -16.51 -6.38 7.14
N LEU A 120 -15.34 -6.81 7.58
CA LEU A 120 -14.15 -6.96 6.74
C LEU A 120 -14.38 -8.17 5.82
N THR A 121 -14.57 -7.94 4.53
CA THR A 121 -15.08 -8.96 3.59
C THR A 121 -13.99 -9.55 2.70
N ARG A 122 -13.04 -8.74 2.23
CA ARG A 122 -12.01 -9.18 1.26
C ARG A 122 -10.66 -8.50 1.44
N LEU A 123 -9.64 -9.23 1.00
CA LEU A 123 -8.29 -8.73 0.72
C LEU A 123 -8.28 -8.13 -0.68
N LEU A 124 -7.66 -6.96 -0.82
CA LEU A 124 -7.46 -6.27 -2.10
C LEU A 124 -6.00 -6.29 -2.56
N ALA A 125 -5.10 -6.76 -1.69
CA ALA A 125 -3.70 -7.02 -1.97
C ALA A 125 -3.30 -8.41 -1.45
N GLU A 126 -2.31 -9.03 -2.07
CA GLU A 126 -1.80 -10.33 -1.64
C GLU A 126 -1.02 -10.21 -0.32
N PRO A 127 -1.27 -11.07 0.69
CA PRO A 127 -0.49 -11.09 1.92
C PRO A 127 1.00 -11.30 1.63
N GLY A 128 1.85 -10.44 2.19
CA GLY A 128 3.29 -10.44 1.96
C GLY A 128 3.74 -9.75 0.66
N ALA A 129 2.83 -9.20 -0.13
CA ALA A 129 3.20 -8.41 -1.30
C ALA A 129 3.73 -7.02 -0.89
N PRO A 130 4.61 -6.42 -1.72
CA PRO A 130 4.94 -5.00 -1.60
C PRO A 130 3.71 -4.15 -1.96
N VAL A 131 3.45 -3.13 -1.16
CA VAL A 131 2.38 -2.13 -1.35
C VAL A 131 2.97 -0.73 -1.26
N GLY A 132 2.36 0.25 -1.89
CA GLY A 132 2.69 1.67 -1.84
C GLY A 132 1.69 2.48 -1.05
N PHE A 133 1.97 3.77 -0.81
CA PHE A 133 0.99 4.67 -0.22
C PHE A 133 -0.33 4.67 -1.01
N GLY A 134 -1.44 4.55 -0.30
CA GLY A 134 -2.78 4.62 -0.88
C GLY A 134 -3.26 3.34 -1.55
N ASP A 135 -2.41 2.31 -1.70
CA ASP A 135 -2.81 1.04 -2.29
C ASP A 135 -3.96 0.41 -1.48
N PRO A 136 -5.00 -0.13 -2.14
CA PRO A 136 -6.13 -0.74 -1.46
C PRO A 136 -5.73 -2.09 -0.85
N LEU A 137 -6.03 -2.30 0.43
CA LEU A 137 -5.62 -3.50 1.17
C LEU A 137 -6.79 -4.37 1.61
N PHE A 138 -7.86 -3.73 2.08
CA PHE A 138 -9.08 -4.43 2.50
C PHE A 138 -10.33 -3.67 2.10
N GLU A 139 -11.44 -4.40 2.05
CA GLU A 139 -12.78 -3.83 2.01
C GLU A 139 -13.55 -4.11 3.31
N ILE A 140 -14.22 -3.07 3.83
CA ILE A 140 -15.18 -3.15 4.92
C ILE A 140 -16.56 -2.80 4.37
N GLU A 141 -17.48 -3.75 4.44
CA GLU A 141 -18.90 -3.51 4.19
C GLU A 141 -19.54 -2.88 5.43
N LEU A 142 -20.11 -1.68 5.29
CA LEU A 142 -20.77 -0.98 6.38
C LEU A 142 -22.14 -1.60 6.65
N GLN A 143 -22.42 -1.86 7.92
CA GLN A 143 -23.75 -2.27 8.34
C GLN A 143 -24.63 -1.01 8.46
N SER A 144 -25.80 -1.02 7.81
CA SER A 144 -26.78 0.07 7.86
C SER A 144 -27.57 0.07 9.17
#